data_AF-A0A9D7SIK9-F1
#
_entry.id   AF-A0A9D7SIK9-F1
#
_cell.length_a   1.000
_cell.length_b   1.000
_cell.length_c   1.000
_cell.angle_alpha   90.00
_cell.angle_beta   90.00
_cell.angle_gamma   90.00
#
_symmetry.space_group_name_H-M   'P 1'
#
loop_
_entity.id
_entity.type
_entity.pdbx_description
1 polymer ?
#
loop_
_entity_poly.entity_id
_entity_poly.type
_entity_poly.pdbx_seq_one_letter_code
_entity_poly.pdbx_strand_id
1 'polypeptide(L)'
;MTTTLTGKLDCQETARHYFELVRANVKRLGFSPGLGIVLGSGDTGSVTYQRWLMKDCEDAGIHATDLRVENGMQIVKLVARLNQDEKTHGIFIFYPLRYPDIKDDEVMDLVDPGKDIEGLHAINIGFLNKYRKRMDDGTQHRCMTPCTARAVVKTLKRGFGEAWLAGKTVLVINDSLRIGRPLTAMVANLKATPILCHQNTNPVHLEGFVRMADVIVSAVPAPATASTRTGSRTGPSASTSAAKATSTTRPWTAGASPTPTPSRTAWARSPAPWPC
;
A
#
# COMPACT_ATOMS: atom_id res chain seq x y z
N MET A 1 -22.53 9.43 -23.13
CA MET A 1 -21.93 8.14 -23.55
C MET A 1 -20.97 7.69 -22.46
N THR A 2 -21.33 6.66 -21.70
CA THR A 2 -20.45 6.14 -20.63
C THR A 2 -19.49 5.16 -21.28
N THR A 3 -18.29 5.63 -21.63
CA THR A 3 -17.23 4.76 -22.13
C THR A 3 -16.88 3.77 -21.03
N THR A 4 -17.39 2.54 -21.12
CA THR A 4 -17.00 1.45 -20.26
C THR A 4 -15.54 1.11 -20.58
N LEU A 5 -14.61 1.68 -19.84
CA LEU A 5 -13.20 1.28 -19.88
C LEU A 5 -13.06 -0.05 -19.12
N THR A 6 -13.53 -1.14 -19.74
CA THR A 6 -13.12 -2.50 -19.39
C THR A 6 -11.72 -2.70 -19.95
N GLY A 7 -10.71 -2.39 -19.13
CA GLY A 7 -9.31 -2.59 -19.46
C GLY A 7 -8.55 -3.06 -18.24
N LYS A 8 -7.63 -4.01 -18.44
CA LYS A 8 -6.61 -4.33 -17.45
C LYS A 8 -5.67 -3.13 -17.38
N LEU A 9 -5.54 -2.51 -16.22
CA LEU A 9 -4.53 -1.47 -16.02
C LEU A 9 -3.14 -2.13 -16.01
N ASP A 10 -2.24 -1.65 -16.85
CA ASP A 10 -0.83 -2.03 -16.78
C ASP A 10 -0.14 -1.25 -15.65
N CYS A 11 -0.16 -1.85 -14.48
CA CYS A 11 0.55 -1.33 -13.32
C CYS A 11 2.08 -1.33 -13.52
N GLN A 12 2.65 -2.18 -14.39
CA GLN A 12 4.09 -2.17 -14.68
C GLN A 12 4.47 -0.94 -15.49
N GLU A 13 3.64 -0.56 -16.45
CA GLU A 13 3.86 0.68 -17.21
C GLU A 13 3.82 1.91 -16.29
N THR A 14 2.87 1.92 -15.35
CA THR A 14 2.78 2.98 -14.33
C THR A 14 4.02 3.00 -13.43
N ALA A 15 4.48 1.84 -12.96
CA ALA A 15 5.69 1.74 -12.15
C ALA A 15 6.93 2.24 -12.90
N ARG A 16 7.15 1.78 -14.14
CA ARG A 16 8.24 2.25 -15.02
C ARG A 16 8.22 3.78 -15.18
N HIS A 17 7.04 4.35 -15.42
CA HIS A 17 6.88 5.79 -15.55
C HIS A 17 7.35 6.55 -14.30
N TYR A 18 6.91 6.13 -13.10
CA TYR A 18 7.32 6.79 -11.86
C TYR A 18 8.79 6.52 -11.51
N PHE A 19 9.31 5.35 -11.84
CA PHE A 19 10.72 5.03 -11.65
C PHE A 19 11.63 5.95 -12.48
N GLU A 20 11.31 6.17 -13.75
CA GLU A 20 12.08 7.12 -14.59
C GLU A 20 11.97 8.57 -14.07
N LEU A 21 10.81 8.97 -13.53
CA LEU A 21 10.67 10.27 -12.87
C LEU A 21 11.55 10.39 -11.61
N VAL A 22 11.63 9.33 -10.79
CA VAL A 22 12.52 9.29 -9.61
C VAL A 22 13.97 9.40 -10.06
N ARG A 23 14.40 8.57 -11.01
CA ARG A 23 15.77 8.62 -11.56
C ARG A 23 16.12 10.01 -12.11
N ALA A 24 15.22 10.63 -12.86
CA ALA A 24 15.43 11.98 -13.40
C ALA A 24 15.54 13.03 -12.28
N ASN A 25 14.74 12.92 -11.23
CA ASN A 25 14.80 13.83 -10.08
C ASN A 25 16.09 13.65 -9.29
N VAL A 26 16.51 12.41 -9.02
CA VAL A 26 17.76 12.11 -8.30
C VAL A 26 18.96 12.72 -9.02
N LYS A 27 19.04 12.56 -10.35
CA LYS A 27 20.10 13.18 -11.17
C LYS A 27 20.18 14.71 -11.02
N ARG A 28 19.06 15.38 -10.71
CA ARG A 28 19.00 16.85 -10.56
C ARG A 28 19.40 17.34 -9.17
N LEU A 29 19.49 16.46 -8.17
CA LEU A 29 19.79 16.87 -6.80
C LEU A 29 21.27 17.25 -6.60
N GLY A 30 22.17 16.80 -7.48
CA GLY A 30 23.60 17.05 -7.34
C GLY A 30 24.28 16.25 -6.21
N PHE A 31 23.51 15.43 -5.48
CA PHE A 31 23.98 14.47 -4.49
C PHE A 31 23.13 13.17 -4.57
N SER A 32 23.64 12.09 -3.97
CA SER A 32 22.92 10.82 -3.85
C SER A 32 22.10 10.80 -2.55
N PRO A 33 20.75 10.77 -2.61
CA PRO A 33 19.92 10.67 -1.41
C PRO A 33 20.20 9.38 -0.65
N GLY A 34 20.25 9.44 0.67
CA GLY A 34 20.41 8.27 1.53
C GLY A 34 19.06 7.67 1.95
N LEU A 35 18.95 6.35 1.91
CA LEU A 35 17.76 5.59 2.34
C LEU A 35 18.16 4.45 3.28
N GLY A 36 17.65 4.46 4.51
CA GLY A 36 17.79 3.34 5.44
C GLY A 36 16.69 2.30 5.20
N ILE A 37 17.04 1.08 4.84
CA ILE A 37 16.10 -0.02 4.59
C ILE A 37 16.24 -1.05 5.70
N VAL A 38 15.22 -1.14 6.56
CA VAL A 38 15.25 -1.93 7.80
C VAL A 38 14.38 -3.16 7.68
N LEU A 39 15.00 -4.34 7.81
CA LEU A 39 14.31 -5.63 7.79
C LEU A 39 14.42 -6.33 9.14
N GLY A 40 13.26 -6.55 9.79
CA GLY A 40 13.15 -7.21 11.09
C GLY A 40 12.68 -8.66 11.06
N SER A 41 12.10 -9.11 9.95
CA SER A 41 11.62 -10.47 9.75
C SER A 41 12.47 -11.23 8.73
N GLY A 42 12.62 -12.54 8.92
CA GLY A 42 13.27 -13.43 7.95
C GLY A 42 12.31 -13.98 6.89
N ASP A 43 11.12 -13.42 6.72
CA ASP A 43 10.16 -13.97 5.77
C ASP A 43 10.64 -13.78 4.32
N THR A 44 10.55 -14.86 3.53
CA THR A 44 11.11 -14.92 2.16
C THR A 44 10.56 -13.82 1.25
N GLY A 45 9.31 -13.41 1.47
CA GLY A 45 8.67 -12.34 0.71
C GLY A 45 9.35 -10.99 0.93
N SER A 46 9.53 -10.61 2.19
CA SER A 46 10.21 -9.38 2.58
C SER A 46 11.67 -9.36 2.13
N VAL A 47 12.40 -10.48 2.29
CA VAL A 47 13.80 -10.59 1.80
C VAL A 47 13.90 -10.40 0.30
N THR A 48 12.98 -11.00 -0.47
CA THR A 48 12.97 -10.88 -1.94
C THR A 48 12.64 -9.45 -2.37
N TYR A 49 11.62 -8.86 -1.77
CA TYR A 49 11.26 -7.47 -2.04
C TYR A 49 12.40 -6.52 -1.68
N GLN A 50 13.07 -6.72 -0.54
CA GLN A 50 14.21 -5.91 -0.13
C GLN A 50 15.33 -5.92 -1.19
N ARG A 51 15.66 -7.09 -1.74
CA ARG A 51 16.67 -7.20 -2.81
C ARG A 51 16.28 -6.39 -4.05
N TRP A 52 15.01 -6.41 -4.43
CA TRP A 52 14.52 -5.59 -5.55
C TRP A 52 14.57 -4.10 -5.22
N LEU A 53 14.13 -3.69 -4.03
CA LEU A 53 14.18 -2.30 -3.61
C LEU A 53 15.63 -1.76 -3.55
N MET A 54 16.58 -2.55 -3.06
CA MET A 54 18.00 -2.20 -3.07
C MET A 54 18.51 -1.97 -4.50
N LYS A 55 18.14 -2.86 -5.43
CA LYS A 55 18.49 -2.72 -6.84
C LYS A 55 17.85 -1.48 -7.47
N ASP A 56 16.57 -1.24 -7.22
CA ASP A 56 15.85 -0.07 -7.72
C ASP A 56 16.49 1.23 -7.20
N CYS A 57 16.96 1.24 -5.95
CA CYS A 57 17.72 2.37 -5.39
C CYS A 57 19.04 2.58 -6.12
N GLU A 58 19.83 1.52 -6.32
CA GLU A 58 21.09 1.57 -7.07
C GLU A 58 20.85 2.10 -8.50
N ASP A 59 19.88 1.53 -9.21
CA ASP A 59 19.52 1.90 -10.58
C ASP A 59 18.96 3.34 -10.69
N ALA A 60 18.47 3.92 -9.59
CA ALA A 60 18.01 5.29 -9.50
C ALA A 60 19.07 6.28 -9.01
N GLY A 61 20.23 5.81 -8.53
CA GLY A 61 21.29 6.64 -7.93
C GLY A 61 21.03 7.06 -6.49
N ILE A 62 20.30 6.23 -5.72
CA ILE A 62 19.99 6.40 -4.30
C ILE A 62 20.95 5.54 -3.49
N HIS A 63 21.56 6.11 -2.45
CA HIS A 63 22.43 5.41 -1.53
C HIS A 63 21.61 4.67 -0.47
N ALA A 64 21.26 3.42 -0.75
CA ALA A 64 20.50 2.58 0.19
C ALA A 64 21.43 1.80 1.14
N THR A 65 21.05 1.74 2.43
CA THR A 65 21.72 0.92 3.44
C THR A 65 20.79 -0.22 3.87
N ASP A 66 21.25 -1.47 3.73
CA ASP A 66 20.56 -2.67 4.25
C ASP A 66 20.85 -2.80 5.75
N LEU A 67 19.79 -2.74 6.56
CA LEU A 67 19.85 -2.76 8.02
C LEU A 67 18.97 -3.89 8.56
N ARG A 68 19.48 -4.58 9.56
CA ARG A 68 18.80 -5.70 10.22
C ARG A 68 18.57 -5.42 11.69
N VAL A 69 17.43 -5.86 12.17
CA VAL A 69 17.03 -5.78 13.58
C VAL A 69 16.39 -7.10 14.00
N GLU A 70 16.55 -7.47 15.26
CA GLU A 70 16.11 -8.77 15.79
C GLU A 70 15.11 -8.63 16.95
N ASN A 71 14.95 -7.43 17.51
CA ASN A 71 14.07 -7.14 18.63
C ASN A 71 13.66 -5.66 18.69
N GLY A 72 12.69 -5.34 19.54
CA GLY A 72 12.16 -3.99 19.73
C GLY A 72 13.22 -2.96 20.14
N MET A 73 14.10 -3.32 21.07
CA MET A 73 15.19 -2.43 21.50
C MET A 73 16.14 -2.03 20.36
N GLN A 74 16.49 -2.97 19.47
CA GLN A 74 17.34 -2.69 18.31
C GLN A 74 16.65 -1.75 17.31
N ILE A 75 15.37 -1.97 17.01
CA ILE A 75 14.64 -1.09 16.08
C ILE A 75 14.50 0.34 16.63
N VAL A 76 14.21 0.50 17.93
CA VAL A 76 14.12 1.81 18.57
C VAL A 76 15.44 2.58 18.46
N LYS A 77 16.56 1.92 18.80
CA LYS A 77 17.91 2.53 18.72
C LYS A 77 18.30 2.86 17.29
N LEU A 78 17.99 1.98 16.34
CA LEU A 78 18.31 2.18 14.94
C LEU A 78 17.53 3.35 14.34
N VAL A 79 16.21 3.41 14.56
CA VAL A 79 15.37 4.52 14.07
C VAL A 79 15.84 5.83 14.67
N ALA A 80 16.15 5.88 15.97
CA ALA A 80 16.69 7.09 16.61
C ALA A 80 18.00 7.55 15.94
N ARG A 81 18.91 6.63 15.62
CA ARG A 81 20.15 6.94 14.89
C ARG A 81 19.86 7.47 13.47
N LEU A 82 18.97 6.82 12.72
CA LEU A 82 18.62 7.22 11.35
C LEU A 82 17.92 8.57 11.29
N ASN A 83 17.10 8.89 12.30
CA ASN A 83 16.46 10.19 12.43
C ASN A 83 17.50 11.32 12.60
N GLN A 84 18.59 11.08 13.33
CA GLN A 84 19.64 12.08 13.57
C GLN A 84 20.71 12.12 12.46
N ASP A 85 20.77 11.12 11.58
CA ASP A 85 21.74 11.09 10.49
C ASP A 85 21.34 12.02 9.34
N GLU A 86 22.09 13.11 9.14
CA GLU A 86 21.90 14.07 8.05
C GLU A 86 22.06 13.45 6.66
N LYS A 87 22.78 12.32 6.54
CA LYS A 87 22.91 11.60 5.27
C LYS A 87 21.70 10.71 4.96
N THR A 88 20.88 10.40 5.95
CA THR A 88 19.65 9.63 5.79
C THR A 88 18.48 10.56 5.51
N HIS A 89 17.90 10.46 4.31
CA HIS A 89 16.80 11.30 3.85
C HIS A 89 15.45 10.56 3.89
N GLY A 90 15.49 9.23 4.01
CA GLY A 90 14.30 8.39 4.12
C GLY A 90 14.57 7.12 4.92
N ILE A 91 13.51 6.59 5.52
CA ILE A 91 13.53 5.32 6.27
C ILE A 91 12.40 4.44 5.74
N PHE A 92 12.71 3.19 5.41
CA PHE A 92 11.76 2.17 4.96
C PHE A 92 11.86 0.96 5.89
N ILE A 93 10.75 0.52 6.48
CA ILE A 93 10.71 -0.56 7.46
C ILE A 93 9.77 -1.66 6.96
N PHE A 94 10.25 -2.90 6.96
CA PHE A 94 9.41 -4.04 6.61
C PHE A 94 8.54 -4.47 7.80
N TYR A 95 7.22 -4.41 7.61
CA TYR A 95 6.20 -4.83 8.59
C TYR A 95 5.44 -6.09 8.15
N PRO A 96 4.98 -6.95 9.07
CA PRO A 96 5.01 -6.75 10.53
C PRO A 96 6.34 -7.16 11.16
N LEU A 97 6.77 -6.43 12.20
CA LEU A 97 8.00 -6.73 12.92
C LEU A 97 7.81 -7.90 13.90
N ARG A 98 6.60 -8.02 14.47
CA ARG A 98 6.20 -9.09 15.40
C ARG A 98 7.07 -9.21 16.66
N TYR A 99 7.69 -8.12 17.09
CA TYR A 99 8.42 -8.09 18.35
C TYR A 99 7.46 -8.05 19.54
N PRO A 100 7.76 -8.76 20.64
CA PRO A 100 6.88 -8.82 21.80
C PRO A 100 6.88 -7.52 22.63
N ASP A 101 7.94 -6.73 22.53
CA ASP A 101 8.24 -5.56 23.36
C ASP A 101 7.85 -4.22 22.72
N ILE A 102 7.47 -4.20 21.44
CA ILE A 102 7.02 -2.99 20.75
C ILE A 102 6.04 -3.33 19.63
N LYS A 103 5.01 -2.50 19.45
CA LYS A 103 4.05 -2.65 18.36
C LYS A 103 4.52 -1.94 17.09
N ASP A 104 4.04 -2.42 15.94
CA ASP A 104 4.40 -1.85 14.63
C ASP A 104 4.00 -0.37 14.51
N ASP A 105 2.85 0.03 15.04
CA ASP A 105 2.35 1.42 15.01
C ASP A 105 3.21 2.34 15.88
N GLU A 106 3.67 1.88 17.03
CA GLU A 106 4.65 2.61 17.84
C GLU A 106 5.96 2.84 17.06
N VAL A 107 6.44 1.84 16.31
CA VAL A 107 7.63 2.01 15.45
C VAL A 107 7.38 2.99 14.32
N MET A 108 6.20 2.96 13.68
CA MET A 108 5.84 3.93 12.63
C MET A 108 5.93 5.38 13.15
N ASP A 109 5.52 5.62 14.39
CA ASP A 109 5.55 6.95 15.02
C ASP A 109 6.91 7.34 15.61
N LEU A 110 7.88 6.41 15.65
CA LEU A 110 9.27 6.73 15.96
C LEU A 110 10.03 7.31 14.76
N VAL A 111 9.59 7.04 13.53
CA VAL A 111 10.23 7.55 12.31
C VAL A 111 9.95 9.04 12.19
N ASP A 112 10.98 9.86 11.95
CA ASP A 112 10.78 11.30 11.73
C ASP A 112 9.80 11.56 10.57
N PRO A 113 8.78 12.43 10.71
CA PRO A 113 7.78 12.67 9.67
C PRO A 113 8.35 13.10 8.31
N GLY A 114 9.49 13.81 8.32
CA GLY A 114 10.21 14.25 7.14
C GLY A 114 11.02 13.14 6.47
N LYS A 115 11.36 12.07 7.20
CA LYS A 115 12.06 10.87 6.70
C LYS A 115 11.13 9.67 6.48
N ASP A 116 9.86 9.76 6.87
CA ASP A 116 8.83 8.74 6.64
C ASP A 116 8.42 8.68 5.17
N ILE A 117 9.19 7.92 4.37
CA ILE A 117 8.91 7.76 2.94
C ILE A 117 7.74 6.84 2.64
N GLU A 118 7.34 6.02 3.61
CA GLU A 118 6.18 5.14 3.52
C GLU A 118 4.88 5.90 3.79
N GLY A 119 4.93 7.02 4.51
CA GLY A 119 3.79 7.88 4.85
C GLY A 119 2.92 7.33 5.99
N LEU A 120 3.49 6.49 6.87
CA LEU A 120 2.78 5.75 7.90
C LEU A 120 2.74 6.47 9.26
N HIS A 121 3.59 7.46 9.49
CA HIS A 121 3.59 8.22 10.73
C HIS A 121 2.25 8.97 10.89
N ALA A 122 1.69 8.95 12.10
CA ALA A 122 0.47 9.67 12.49
C ALA A 122 0.42 11.13 12.03
N ILE A 123 1.55 11.86 12.00
CA ILE A 123 1.59 13.24 11.48
C ILE A 123 1.25 13.28 9.98
N ASN A 124 1.87 12.42 9.18
CA ASN A 124 1.61 12.31 7.74
C ASN A 124 0.18 11.84 7.44
N ILE A 125 -0.33 10.88 8.23
CA ILE A 125 -1.74 10.46 8.18
C ILE A 125 -2.68 11.61 8.56
N GLY A 126 -2.34 12.42 9.55
CA GLY A 126 -3.08 13.62 9.93
C GLY A 126 -3.16 14.64 8.80
N PHE A 127 -2.04 14.87 8.10
CA PHE A 127 -2.01 15.73 6.92
C PHE A 127 -2.87 15.20 5.77
N LEU A 128 -2.84 13.89 5.52
CA LEU A 128 -3.71 13.25 4.53
C LEU A 128 -5.19 13.49 4.84
N ASN A 129 -5.61 13.27 6.09
CA ASN A 129 -7.01 13.45 6.51
C ASN A 129 -7.45 14.92 6.44
N LYS A 130 -6.56 15.87 6.74
CA LYS A 130 -6.80 17.31 6.58
C LYS A 130 -6.73 17.77 5.11
N TYR A 131 -6.51 16.86 4.16
CA TYR A 131 -6.25 17.14 2.75
C TYR A 131 -5.15 18.18 2.52
N ARG A 132 -4.11 18.16 3.36
CA ARG A 132 -2.97 19.04 3.24
C ARG A 132 -1.97 18.50 2.22
N LYS A 133 -1.48 19.40 1.37
CA LYS A 133 -0.52 19.07 0.32
C LYS A 133 0.92 19.39 0.70
N ARG A 134 1.12 20.25 1.70
CA ARG A 134 2.42 20.68 2.21
C ARG A 134 2.44 20.69 3.72
N MET A 135 3.62 20.45 4.28
CA MET A 135 3.89 20.47 5.71
C MET A 135 3.81 21.91 6.27
N ASP A 136 3.42 22.02 7.53
CA ASP A 136 3.26 23.29 8.27
C ASP A 136 4.51 23.62 9.12
N ASP A 137 5.69 23.20 8.66
CA ASP A 137 6.98 23.34 9.35
C ASP A 137 7.88 24.43 8.73
N GLY A 138 7.34 25.21 7.79
CA GLY A 138 8.08 26.23 7.04
C GLY A 138 8.95 25.71 5.90
N THR A 139 9.14 24.39 5.77
CA THR A 139 10.04 23.78 4.75
C THR A 139 9.40 23.71 3.35
N GLN A 140 8.09 23.95 3.25
CA GLN A 140 7.29 23.74 2.03
C GLN A 140 7.35 22.29 1.51
N HIS A 141 7.84 21.33 2.28
CA HIS A 141 7.86 19.92 1.87
C HIS A 141 6.45 19.41 1.59
N ARG A 142 6.31 18.50 0.62
CA ARG A 142 5.02 17.84 0.36
C ARG A 142 4.73 16.87 1.48
N CYS A 143 3.49 16.85 1.94
CA CYS A 143 3.05 15.84 2.90
C CYS A 143 3.24 14.44 2.30
N MET A 144 3.86 13.55 3.05
CA MET A 144 3.96 12.16 2.67
C MET A 144 2.62 11.48 2.87
N THR A 145 2.33 10.50 2.03
CA THR A 145 1.08 9.75 2.07
C THR A 145 1.35 8.29 1.78
N PRO A 146 0.58 7.35 2.36
CA PRO A 146 0.85 5.93 2.26
C PRO A 146 1.15 5.44 0.85
N CYS A 147 2.37 4.92 0.66
CA CYS A 147 2.94 4.64 -0.66
C CYS A 147 2.07 3.70 -1.50
N THR A 148 1.52 2.65 -0.88
CA THR A 148 0.65 1.66 -1.56
C THR A 148 -0.70 2.27 -1.96
N ALA A 149 -1.37 2.99 -1.05
CA ALA A 149 -2.62 3.68 -1.37
C ALA A 149 -2.41 4.73 -2.48
N ARG A 150 -1.29 5.45 -2.42
CA ARG A 150 -0.89 6.42 -3.45
C ARG A 150 -0.64 5.75 -4.79
N ALA A 151 0.00 4.57 -4.82
CA ALA A 151 0.22 3.81 -6.05
C ALA A 151 -1.09 3.39 -6.71
N VAL A 152 -2.08 2.93 -5.94
CA VAL A 152 -3.44 2.61 -6.45
C VAL A 152 -4.05 3.85 -7.11
N VAL A 153 -4.08 4.98 -6.41
CA VAL A 153 -4.63 6.24 -6.94
C VAL A 153 -3.90 6.68 -8.21
N LYS A 154 -2.56 6.64 -8.22
CA LYS A 154 -1.74 7.01 -9.38
C LYS A 154 -2.03 6.14 -10.59
N THR A 155 -2.21 4.83 -10.38
CA THR A 155 -2.53 3.88 -11.45
C THR A 155 -3.91 4.17 -12.03
N LEU A 156 -4.92 4.39 -11.17
CA LEU A 156 -6.27 4.75 -11.60
C LEU A 156 -6.30 6.06 -12.39
N LYS A 157 -5.60 7.09 -11.91
CA LYS A 157 -5.50 8.38 -12.59
C LYS A 157 -4.81 8.28 -13.95
N ARG A 158 -3.75 7.49 -14.04
CA ARG A 158 -3.02 7.31 -15.31
C ARG A 158 -3.86 6.51 -16.33
N GLY A 159 -4.61 5.53 -15.87
CA GLY A 159 -5.44 4.69 -16.74
C GLY A 159 -6.76 5.33 -17.17
N PHE A 160 -7.39 6.12 -16.30
CA PHE A 160 -8.76 6.61 -16.50
C PHE A 160 -8.92 8.13 -16.45
N GLY A 161 -7.88 8.86 -16.05
CA GLY A 161 -7.87 10.33 -15.93
C GLY A 161 -7.98 10.84 -14.50
N GLU A 162 -7.53 12.09 -14.29
CA GLU A 162 -7.41 12.72 -12.95
C GLU A 162 -8.75 12.84 -12.20
N ALA A 163 -9.83 13.15 -12.91
CA ALA A 163 -11.16 13.38 -12.35
C ALA A 163 -12.07 12.13 -12.36
N TRP A 164 -11.57 10.99 -12.84
CA TRP A 164 -12.42 9.81 -13.07
C TRP A 164 -13.09 9.25 -11.82
N LEU A 165 -12.45 9.39 -10.65
CA LEU A 165 -13.00 8.94 -9.37
C LEU A 165 -14.09 9.86 -8.80
N ALA A 166 -14.21 11.10 -9.28
CA ALA A 166 -15.16 12.04 -8.72
C ALA A 166 -16.61 11.54 -8.88
N GLY A 167 -17.38 11.56 -7.79
CA GLY A 167 -18.76 11.09 -7.74
C GLY A 167 -18.94 9.57 -7.75
N LYS A 168 -17.87 8.78 -7.88
CA LYS A 168 -17.95 7.31 -7.89
C LYS A 168 -18.04 6.73 -6.47
N THR A 169 -18.81 5.67 -6.31
CA THR A 169 -18.79 4.84 -5.09
C THR A 169 -17.59 3.91 -5.13
N VAL A 170 -16.67 4.07 -4.17
CA VAL A 170 -15.43 3.28 -4.09
C VAL A 170 -15.48 2.38 -2.85
N LEU A 171 -15.66 1.08 -3.07
CA LEU A 171 -15.61 0.08 -2.01
C LEU A 171 -14.16 -0.36 -1.76
N VAL A 172 -13.66 -0.11 -0.56
CA VAL A 172 -12.34 -0.56 -0.10
C VAL A 172 -12.52 -1.72 0.86
N ILE A 173 -11.97 -2.90 0.52
CA ILE A 173 -12.02 -4.12 1.34
C ILE A 173 -10.62 -4.38 1.91
N ASN A 174 -10.35 -3.78 3.08
CA ASN A 174 -9.16 -3.87 3.93
C ASN A 174 -9.20 -2.62 4.82
N ASP A 175 -8.96 -2.71 6.14
CA ASP A 175 -8.89 -1.55 7.04
C ASP A 175 -7.53 -1.36 7.72
N SER A 176 -6.48 -1.94 7.15
CA SER A 176 -5.12 -1.76 7.65
C SER A 176 -4.66 -0.30 7.53
N LEU A 177 -3.73 0.09 8.41
CA LEU A 177 -3.10 1.42 8.41
C LEU A 177 -2.27 1.68 7.14
N ARG A 178 -1.78 0.61 6.48
CA ARG A 178 -0.90 0.71 5.31
C ARG A 178 -1.63 0.94 3.99
N ILE A 179 -2.86 0.42 3.87
CA ILE A 179 -3.58 0.41 2.59
C ILE A 179 -5.01 0.94 2.76
N GLY A 180 -5.83 0.23 3.53
CA GLY A 180 -7.28 0.42 3.57
C GLY A 180 -7.75 1.79 4.03
N ARG A 181 -7.38 2.15 5.26
CA ARG A 181 -7.73 3.44 5.87
C ARG A 181 -7.19 4.63 5.07
N PRO A 182 -5.89 4.67 4.68
CA PRO A 182 -5.41 5.80 3.91
C PRO A 182 -5.98 5.85 2.50
N LEU A 183 -6.25 4.72 1.84
CA LEU A 183 -6.90 4.71 0.53
C LEU A 183 -8.32 5.31 0.62
N THR A 184 -9.08 4.95 1.66
CA THR A 184 -10.40 5.52 1.95
C THR A 184 -10.33 7.06 2.04
N ALA A 185 -9.38 7.58 2.82
CA ALA A 185 -9.17 9.02 2.95
C ALA A 185 -8.72 9.67 1.62
N MET A 186 -7.82 9.01 0.88
CA MET A 186 -7.35 9.51 -0.41
C MET A 186 -8.46 9.63 -1.45
N VAL A 187 -9.33 8.62 -1.59
CA VAL A 187 -10.40 8.67 -2.59
C VAL A 187 -11.50 9.67 -2.18
N ALA A 188 -11.76 9.85 -0.88
CA ALA A 188 -12.61 10.95 -0.40
C ALA A 188 -12.05 12.32 -0.81
N ASN A 189 -10.74 12.52 -0.64
CA ASN A 189 -10.05 13.74 -1.06
C ASN A 189 -10.13 13.98 -2.59
N LEU A 190 -10.32 12.91 -3.37
CA LEU A 190 -10.54 12.94 -4.82
C LEU A 190 -12.03 13.04 -5.21
N LYS A 191 -12.90 13.39 -4.26
CA LYS A 191 -14.35 13.58 -4.45
C LYS A 191 -15.10 12.30 -4.81
N ALA A 192 -14.55 11.13 -4.49
CA ALA A 192 -15.29 9.87 -4.51
C ALA A 192 -16.11 9.67 -3.22
N THR A 193 -17.03 8.71 -3.23
CA THR A 193 -17.79 8.27 -2.05
C THR A 193 -17.23 6.93 -1.57
N PRO A 194 -16.32 6.92 -0.58
CA PRO A 194 -15.74 5.66 -0.12
C PRO A 194 -16.68 4.87 0.80
N ILE A 195 -16.60 3.54 0.71
CA ILE A 195 -17.16 2.59 1.67
C ILE A 195 -16.01 1.70 2.14
N LEU A 196 -15.74 1.69 3.44
CA LEU A 196 -14.70 0.85 4.04
C LEU A 196 -15.33 -0.43 4.58
N CYS A 197 -14.82 -1.57 4.13
CA CYS A 197 -15.19 -2.90 4.62
C CYS A 197 -13.95 -3.65 5.13
N HIS A 198 -14.19 -4.56 6.05
CA HIS A 198 -13.17 -5.35 6.73
C HIS A 198 -13.69 -6.76 7.02
N GLN A 199 -12.85 -7.62 7.60
CA GLN A 199 -13.19 -9.03 7.89
C GLN A 199 -14.46 -9.21 8.74
N ASN A 200 -14.79 -8.24 9.61
CA ASN A 200 -15.97 -8.29 10.48
C ASN A 200 -17.21 -7.59 9.88
N THR A 201 -17.16 -7.16 8.62
CA THR A 201 -18.32 -6.52 7.99
C THR A 201 -19.42 -7.57 7.80
N ASN A 202 -20.66 -7.21 8.15
CA ASN A 202 -21.82 -8.09 7.96
C ASN A 202 -21.86 -8.60 6.50
N PRO A 203 -21.95 -9.93 6.24
CA PRO A 203 -21.90 -10.47 4.88
C PRO A 203 -23.00 -9.95 3.95
N VAL A 204 -24.22 -9.73 4.47
CA VAL A 204 -25.35 -9.19 3.69
C VAL A 204 -25.07 -7.75 3.28
N HIS A 205 -24.51 -6.94 4.18
CA HIS A 205 -24.12 -5.57 3.87
C HIS A 205 -22.97 -5.55 2.85
N LEU A 206 -21.96 -6.41 3.03
CA LEU A 206 -20.84 -6.53 2.10
C LEU A 206 -21.32 -6.84 0.68
N GLU A 207 -22.26 -7.79 0.53
CA GLU A 207 -22.84 -8.10 -0.77
C GLU A 207 -23.57 -6.89 -1.38
N GLY A 208 -24.36 -6.18 -0.56
CA GLY A 208 -25.03 -4.94 -0.99
C GLY A 208 -24.03 -3.87 -1.47
N PHE A 209 -22.95 -3.65 -0.72
CA PHE A 209 -21.91 -2.69 -1.08
C PHE A 209 -21.16 -3.10 -2.36
N VAL A 210 -20.86 -4.39 -2.53
CA VAL A 210 -20.23 -4.91 -3.77
C VAL A 210 -21.11 -4.64 -4.98
N ARG A 211 -22.43 -4.82 -4.86
CA ARG A 211 -23.38 -4.55 -5.97
C ARG A 211 -23.51 -3.07 -6.31
N MET A 212 -23.34 -2.18 -5.31
CA MET A 212 -23.48 -0.73 -5.48
C MET A 212 -22.19 -0.03 -5.96
N ALA A 213 -21.03 -0.64 -5.73
CA ALA A 213 -19.75 0.01 -5.99
C ALA A 213 -19.47 0.21 -7.50
N ASP A 214 -19.04 1.42 -7.86
CA ASP A 214 -18.48 1.70 -9.19
C ASP A 214 -17.04 1.20 -9.32
N VAL A 215 -16.31 1.21 -8.18
CA VAL A 215 -14.92 0.77 -8.08
C VAL A 215 -14.76 -0.07 -6.83
N ILE A 216 -14.17 -1.26 -6.97
CA ILE A 216 -13.84 -2.12 -5.84
C ILE A 216 -12.32 -2.24 -5.75
N VAL A 217 -11.75 -1.86 -4.60
CA VAL A 217 -10.35 -2.09 -4.27
C VAL A 217 -10.29 -3.10 -3.13
N SER A 218 -9.77 -4.29 -3.43
CA SER A 218 -9.58 -5.33 -2.44
C SER A 218 -8.09 -5.52 -2.16
N ALA A 219 -7.71 -5.41 -0.89
CA ALA A 219 -6.34 -5.63 -0.42
C ALA A 219 -6.30 -6.69 0.69
N VAL A 220 -7.12 -7.73 0.54
CA VAL A 220 -7.04 -8.93 1.39
C VAL A 220 -6.12 -9.96 0.72
N PRO A 221 -5.32 -10.71 1.49
CA PRO A 221 -4.55 -11.82 0.95
C PRO A 221 -5.45 -12.80 0.21
N ALA A 222 -4.92 -13.39 -0.87
CA ALA A 222 -5.55 -14.55 -1.50
C ALA A 222 -5.76 -15.64 -0.43
N PRO A 223 -6.90 -16.36 -0.41
CA PRO A 223 -7.02 -17.54 0.42
C PRO A 223 -5.85 -18.48 0.09
N ALA A 224 -5.13 -18.93 1.11
CA ALA A 224 -4.09 -19.93 0.93
C ALA A 224 -4.73 -21.15 0.23
N THR A 225 -4.15 -21.57 -0.90
CA THR A 225 -4.52 -22.85 -1.52
C THR A 225 -4.40 -23.92 -0.44
N ALA A 226 -5.51 -24.56 -0.11
CA ALA A 226 -5.59 -25.53 0.97
C ALA A 226 -4.58 -26.66 0.75
N SER A 227 -3.41 -26.60 1.41
CA SER A 227 -2.77 -27.82 1.84
C SER A 227 -3.57 -28.30 3.04
N THR A 228 -4.25 -29.44 2.89
CA THR A 228 -4.90 -30.17 3.97
C THR A 228 -4.00 -30.21 5.20
N ARG A 229 -4.30 -29.36 6.18
CA ARG A 229 -3.77 -29.48 7.54
C ARG A 229 -4.95 -29.75 8.47
N THR A 230 -5.21 -31.03 8.67
CA THR A 230 -6.00 -31.53 9.78
C THR A 230 -5.41 -31.01 11.09
N GLY A 231 -6.25 -30.36 11.91
CA GLY A 231 -6.01 -30.23 13.34
C GLY A 231 -5.46 -28.89 13.85
N SER A 232 -6.17 -28.42 14.88
CA SER A 232 -5.88 -27.36 15.85
C SER A 232 -6.04 -25.89 15.41
N ARG A 233 -6.91 -25.23 16.18
CA ARG A 233 -7.41 -23.87 16.06
C ARG A 233 -6.46 -22.94 16.83
N THR A 234 -5.67 -22.14 16.13
CA THR A 234 -4.89 -21.02 16.70
C THR A 234 -4.99 -19.79 15.77
N GLY A 235 -4.94 -18.60 16.37
CA GLY A 235 -5.46 -17.32 15.86
C GLY A 235 -4.85 -16.73 14.57
N PRO A 236 -5.27 -15.51 14.17
CA PRO A 236 -5.14 -15.04 12.80
C PRO A 236 -3.67 -14.72 12.46
N SER A 237 -3.12 -15.54 11.58
CA SER A 237 -1.80 -15.39 10.98
C SER A 237 -1.81 -14.28 9.91
N ALA A 238 -1.17 -13.15 10.16
CA ALA A 238 -0.90 -12.14 9.15
C ALA A 238 0.44 -12.44 8.45
N SER A 239 0.44 -13.34 7.46
CA SER A 239 1.62 -13.57 6.62
C SER A 239 1.84 -12.39 5.67
N THR A 240 3.02 -11.79 5.75
CA THR A 240 3.53 -10.81 4.79
C THR A 240 3.68 -11.49 3.44
N SER A 241 2.76 -11.18 2.54
CA SER A 241 2.91 -11.43 1.11
C SER A 241 2.30 -10.22 0.42
N ALA A 242 3.05 -9.61 -0.50
CA ALA A 242 2.60 -8.41 -1.20
C ALA A 242 1.17 -8.60 -1.71
N ALA A 243 0.36 -7.54 -1.60
CA ALA A 243 -1.05 -7.55 -1.98
C ALA A 243 -1.24 -8.21 -3.35
N LYS A 244 -1.65 -9.48 -3.35
CA LYS A 244 -1.96 -10.23 -4.56
C LYS A 244 -3.48 -10.15 -4.71
N ALA A 245 -3.93 -9.21 -5.53
CA ALA A 245 -5.32 -9.18 -5.96
C ALA A 245 -5.59 -10.45 -6.80
N THR A 246 -6.18 -11.48 -6.19
CA THR A 246 -6.62 -12.69 -6.89
C THR A 246 -8.14 -12.77 -6.87
N SER A 247 -8.73 -12.83 -8.07
CA SER A 247 -10.09 -13.33 -8.29
C SER A 247 -10.08 -14.85 -8.40
N THR A 248 -11.01 -15.51 -7.72
CA THR A 248 -11.41 -16.92 -7.90
C THR A 248 -12.84 -16.97 -8.42
N THR A 249 -13.07 -17.68 -9.53
CA THR A 249 -14.40 -18.06 -10.03
C THR A 249 -14.65 -19.55 -9.75
N ARG A 250 -15.39 -19.80 -8.65
CA ARG A 250 -16.41 -20.84 -8.31
C ARG A 250 -16.24 -22.33 -8.69
N PRO A 251 -16.80 -23.24 -7.85
CA PRO A 251 -18.21 -23.59 -7.98
C PRO A 251 -19.00 -23.39 -6.68
N TRP A 252 -20.12 -22.66 -6.74
CA TRP A 252 -21.22 -22.83 -5.79
C TRP A 252 -22.49 -22.94 -6.61
N THR A 253 -23.11 -24.11 -6.56
CA THR A 253 -24.35 -24.46 -7.25
C THR A 253 -25.51 -24.30 -6.27
N ALA A 254 -26.43 -23.38 -6.59
CA ALA A 254 -27.83 -23.47 -6.19
C ALA A 254 -28.66 -22.57 -7.12
N GLY A 255 -29.57 -23.19 -7.88
CA GLY A 255 -30.86 -22.63 -8.32
C GLY A 255 -30.87 -21.45 -9.30
N ALA A 256 -31.18 -21.75 -10.56
CA ALA A 256 -31.92 -20.98 -11.57
C ALA A 256 -31.94 -19.42 -11.52
N SER A 257 -31.33 -18.83 -12.57
CA SER A 257 -31.62 -17.64 -13.40
C SER A 257 -32.84 -16.73 -13.08
N PRO A 258 -32.83 -15.42 -13.45
CA PRO A 258 -32.05 -14.83 -14.54
C PRO A 258 -31.11 -13.67 -14.16
N THR A 259 -30.11 -13.54 -15.02
CA THR A 259 -28.98 -12.61 -15.10
C THR A 259 -29.33 -11.12 -14.98
N PRO A 260 -28.45 -10.35 -14.30
CA PRO A 260 -27.97 -9.09 -14.82
C PRO A 260 -26.47 -9.19 -15.15
N THR A 261 -26.14 -8.78 -16.37
CA THR A 261 -24.79 -8.75 -16.93
C THR A 261 -23.87 -7.83 -16.11
N PRO A 262 -22.75 -8.30 -15.52
CA PRO A 262 -21.83 -7.43 -14.82
C PRO A 262 -20.83 -6.82 -15.82
N SER A 263 -21.13 -5.64 -16.36
CA SER A 263 -20.27 -4.94 -17.33
C SER A 263 -19.41 -3.81 -16.74
N ARG A 264 -19.18 -3.77 -15.42
CA ARG A 264 -18.59 -2.61 -14.73
C ARG A 264 -17.53 -2.96 -13.69
N THR A 265 -16.47 -3.68 -14.07
CA THR A 265 -15.33 -3.91 -13.17
C THR A 265 -14.02 -3.59 -13.88
N ALA A 266 -13.27 -2.63 -13.33
CA ALA A 266 -11.85 -2.45 -13.64
C ALA A 266 -11.05 -3.38 -12.72
N TRP A 267 -10.23 -4.24 -13.31
CA TRP A 267 -9.42 -5.23 -12.58
C TRP A 267 -7.94 -4.87 -12.69
N ALA A 268 -7.28 -4.73 -11.54
CA ALA A 268 -5.83 -4.71 -11.45
C ALA A 268 -5.37 -6.05 -10.86
N ARG A 269 -4.85 -6.94 -11.70
CA ARG A 269 -4.27 -8.22 -11.29
C ARG A 269 -2.76 -8.14 -11.46
N SER A 270 -2.00 -8.29 -10.38
CA SER A 270 -0.55 -8.43 -10.46
C SER A 270 -0.13 -9.89 -10.52
N PRO A 271 0.68 -10.30 -11.51
CA PRO A 271 1.24 -11.64 -11.56
C PRO A 271 2.37 -11.86 -10.53
N ALA A 272 2.93 -10.81 -9.93
CA ALA A 272 4.06 -10.89 -8.99
C ALA A 272 3.88 -9.94 -7.78
N PRO A 273 4.48 -10.23 -6.62
CA PRO A 273 4.58 -9.25 -5.55
C PRO A 273 5.30 -8.00 -6.08
N TRP A 274 4.62 -6.85 -6.07
CA TRP A 274 5.18 -5.58 -6.54
C TRP A 274 6.35 -5.16 -5.64
N PRO A 275 7.45 -4.61 -6.19
CA PRO A 275 8.19 -3.50 -5.60
C PRO A 275 7.41 -2.20 -5.83
N CYS A 276 7.30 -1.34 -4.81
CA CYS A 276 6.62 -0.04 -4.91
C CYS A 276 7.42 0.98 -5.72
#